data_AF-A6F511-F1
#
_entry.id   AF-A6F511-F1
#
_cell.length_a   1.000
_cell.length_b   1.000
_cell.length_c   1.000
_cell.angle_alpha   90.00
_cell.angle_beta   90.00
_cell.angle_gamma   90.00
#
_symmetry.space_group_name_H-M   'P 1'
#
loop_
_entity.id
_entity.type
_entity.pdbx_description
1 polymer ?
#
loop_
_entity_poly.entity_id
_entity_poly.type
_entity_poly.pdbx_seq_one_letter_code
_entity_poly.pdbx_strand_id
1 'polypeptide(L)'
;MTTRFLFPGFSRPLAAVLVALLLVSGAGCTVYQSIGKSVGSFLHPVSGHDFVHIGNDEWDRSNAVFYFYRTHSQWAADEIEAPSVYIDDHHYFNIRNDSFTWLEVAPGERHIAIRRPLLGLEGLNSFSLSLIADATLKVEPGRVYYLRYNELQEPESNHPELAEDHPLRSGDLQLVTRDYAMQAKEIVSTRFLNSDLLAPNHAATSIVEVNEDADYERNLVLLEQERAAEIERLREQGKYDETPWYWPFGGGPTVPLESDRRLQELEREYAALEQERERREEAESGGGWWIF
;
A
#
# COMPACT_ATOMS: atom_id res chain seq x y z
N MET A 1 18.27 25.97 -41.99
CA MET A 1 17.49 26.43 -40.83
C MET A 1 17.34 25.25 -39.89
N THR A 2 18.17 25.18 -38.85
CA THR A 2 18.16 24.12 -37.85
C THR A 2 17.74 24.74 -36.52
N THR A 3 16.52 24.43 -36.10
CA THR A 3 15.89 24.93 -34.88
C THR A 3 16.55 24.27 -33.68
N ARG A 4 17.31 25.05 -32.91
CA ARG A 4 17.75 24.69 -31.56
C ARG A 4 16.66 25.09 -30.58
N PHE A 5 15.97 24.12 -30.01
CA PHE A 5 15.32 24.27 -28.70
C PHE A 5 15.91 23.21 -27.79
N LEU A 6 16.70 23.64 -26.82
CA LEU A 6 17.07 22.84 -25.65
C LEU A 6 17.38 23.84 -24.53
N PHE A 7 16.57 23.73 -23.48
CA PHE A 7 16.63 24.41 -22.19
C PHE A 7 18.05 24.88 -21.80
N PRO A 8 18.26 26.19 -21.52
CA PRO A 8 19.55 26.69 -21.10
C PRO A 8 19.75 26.37 -19.62
N GLY A 9 20.69 25.49 -19.29
CA GLY A 9 21.18 25.37 -17.90
C GLY A 9 21.62 23.99 -17.44
N PHE A 10 21.15 22.91 -18.06
CA PHE A 10 21.51 21.56 -17.64
C PHE A 10 22.59 20.95 -18.55
N SER A 11 23.63 20.37 -17.95
CA SER A 11 24.60 19.59 -18.69
C SER A 11 23.88 18.41 -19.36
N ARG A 12 24.25 18.09 -20.61
CA ARG A 12 23.63 17.03 -21.42
C ARG A 12 23.46 15.68 -20.69
N PRO A 13 24.37 15.21 -19.81
CA PRO A 13 24.12 13.99 -19.03
C PRO A 13 23.02 14.17 -17.98
N LEU A 14 22.92 15.34 -17.34
CA LEU A 14 21.90 15.59 -16.32
C LEU A 14 20.50 15.69 -16.94
N ALA A 15 20.39 16.31 -18.11
CA ALA A 15 19.14 16.34 -18.87
C ALA A 15 18.72 14.95 -19.35
N ALA A 16 19.67 14.09 -19.73
CA ALA A 16 19.38 12.70 -20.12
C ALA A 16 18.92 11.85 -18.93
N VAL A 17 19.53 12.02 -17.75
CA VAL A 17 19.10 11.36 -16.50
C VAL A 17 17.70 11.84 -16.10
N LEU A 18 17.41 13.13 -16.19
CA LEU A 18 16.10 13.69 -15.84
C LEU A 18 15.00 13.22 -16.80
N VAL A 19 15.30 13.13 -18.11
CA VAL A 19 14.38 12.57 -19.12
C VAL A 19 14.19 11.06 -18.92
N ALA A 20 15.23 10.32 -18.56
CA ALA A 20 15.11 8.89 -18.24
C ALA A 20 14.25 8.67 -16.98
N LEU A 21 14.43 9.49 -15.94
CA LEU A 21 13.59 9.47 -14.73
C LEU A 21 12.12 9.79 -15.07
N LEU A 22 11.87 10.84 -15.87
CA LEU A 22 10.52 11.21 -16.31
C LEU A 22 9.86 10.13 -17.19
N LEU A 23 10.63 9.42 -18.02
CA LEU A 23 10.13 8.32 -18.85
C LEU A 23 9.84 7.06 -18.02
N VAL A 24 10.61 6.80 -16.96
CA VAL A 24 10.32 5.72 -16.00
C VAL A 24 9.06 6.03 -15.20
N SER A 25 8.90 7.27 -14.74
CA SER A 25 7.70 7.70 -14.01
C SER A 25 6.43 7.73 -14.88
N GLY A 26 6.56 7.98 -16.19
CA GLY A 26 5.42 8.07 -17.12
C GLY A 26 4.97 6.76 -17.78
N ALA A 27 5.74 5.68 -17.65
CA ALA A 27 5.48 4.40 -18.34
C ALA A 27 4.81 3.33 -17.46
N GLY A 28 4.29 3.70 -16.28
CA GLY A 28 3.76 2.74 -15.32
C GLY A 28 4.84 1.89 -14.65
N CYS A 29 6.08 2.40 -14.55
CA CYS A 29 7.13 1.72 -13.80
C CYS A 29 7.11 2.15 -12.32
N THR A 30 6.64 1.28 -11.43
CA THR A 30 6.71 1.46 -9.98
C THR A 30 8.13 1.21 -9.48
N VAL A 31 8.71 2.19 -8.78
CA VAL A 31 10.04 2.08 -8.16
C VAL A 31 9.87 1.90 -6.66
N TYR A 32 10.29 0.75 -6.14
CA TYR A 32 10.29 0.49 -4.69
C TYR A 32 11.61 0.95 -4.09
N GLN A 33 11.51 1.90 -3.15
CA GLN A 33 12.66 2.45 -2.46
C GLN A 33 12.29 3.04 -1.09
N SER A 34 13.25 3.01 -0.18
CA SER A 34 13.23 3.63 1.15
C SER A 34 14.54 4.40 1.43
N ILE A 35 15.16 4.96 0.38
CA ILE A 35 16.41 5.73 0.49
C ILE A 35 16.28 6.81 1.57
N GLY A 36 17.17 6.76 2.56
CA GLY A 36 17.20 7.69 3.69
C GLY A 36 16.16 7.42 4.78
N LYS A 37 15.31 6.39 4.62
CA LYS A 37 14.29 5.96 5.58
C LYS A 37 14.55 4.57 6.15
N SER A 38 15.37 3.77 5.47
CA SER A 38 15.69 2.38 5.81
C SER A 38 16.57 2.18 7.04
N VAL A 39 16.88 3.20 7.84
CA VAL A 39 17.86 3.06 8.94
C VAL A 39 17.44 1.96 9.92
N GLY A 40 18.34 0.97 10.09
CA GLY A 40 18.15 -0.18 10.96
C GLY A 40 18.51 0.08 12.43
N SER A 41 18.17 -0.89 13.27
CA SER A 41 18.32 -0.77 14.72
C SER A 41 19.76 -0.71 15.20
N PHE A 42 20.72 -1.22 14.44
CA PHE A 42 22.14 -1.13 14.79
C PHE A 42 22.61 0.33 14.88
N LEU A 43 22.07 1.17 13.98
CA LEU A 43 22.39 2.60 13.93
C LEU A 43 21.43 3.43 14.79
N HIS A 44 20.15 3.07 14.82
CA HIS A 44 19.12 3.84 15.50
C HIS A 44 18.06 2.92 16.15
N PRO A 45 18.28 2.47 17.39
CA PRO A 45 17.31 1.68 18.15
C PRO A 45 15.97 2.42 18.32
N VAL A 46 14.89 1.67 18.53
CA VAL A 46 13.57 2.25 18.79
C VAL A 46 13.49 2.80 20.20
N SER A 47 12.90 3.99 20.35
CA SER A 47 12.87 4.72 21.63
C SER A 47 11.48 5.19 22.04
N GLY A 48 10.43 4.83 21.28
CA GLY A 48 9.05 5.15 21.63
C GLY A 48 8.57 4.50 22.92
N HIS A 49 7.31 4.78 23.28
CA HIS A 49 6.70 4.25 24.51
C HIS A 49 6.45 2.73 24.43
N ASP A 50 6.25 2.10 25.58
CA ASP A 50 5.89 0.68 25.64
C ASP A 50 4.53 0.42 24.99
N PHE A 51 4.24 -0.84 24.64
CA PHE A 51 2.98 -1.18 23.99
C PHE A 51 1.75 -0.74 24.77
N VAL A 52 0.90 0.04 24.09
CA VAL A 52 -0.45 0.40 24.52
C VAL A 52 -1.36 0.17 23.33
N HIS A 53 -2.47 -0.52 23.58
CA HIS A 53 -3.49 -0.73 22.56
C HIS A 53 -4.17 0.60 22.24
N ILE A 54 -4.44 0.83 20.96
CA ILE A 54 -5.17 1.99 20.43
C ILE A 54 -6.56 2.01 21.06
N GLY A 55 -7.01 3.19 21.47
CA GLY A 55 -8.34 3.38 22.02
C GLY A 55 -9.42 2.91 21.05
N ASN A 56 -10.53 2.39 21.57
CA ASN A 56 -11.67 1.99 20.74
C ASN A 56 -12.40 3.18 20.10
N ASP A 57 -12.08 4.39 20.54
CA ASP A 57 -12.59 5.70 20.16
C ASP A 57 -11.58 6.50 19.32
N GLU A 58 -10.38 5.95 19.07
CA GLU A 58 -9.31 6.59 18.30
C GLU A 58 -9.29 6.18 16.81
N TRP A 59 -10.22 5.31 16.38
CA TRP A 59 -10.37 4.86 14.99
C TRP A 59 -11.84 4.51 14.67
N ASP A 60 -12.23 4.50 13.40
CA ASP A 60 -13.61 4.19 12.99
C ASP A 60 -13.82 2.68 12.81
N ARG A 61 -14.84 2.13 13.47
CA ARG A 61 -15.18 0.69 13.40
C ARG A 61 -15.72 0.24 12.05
N SER A 62 -16.03 1.17 11.14
CA SER A 62 -16.25 0.85 9.72
C SER A 62 -14.97 0.34 9.04
N ASN A 63 -13.80 0.68 9.59
CA ASN A 63 -12.48 0.25 9.14
C ASN A 63 -11.96 -0.95 9.94
N ALA A 64 -10.69 -1.29 9.76
CA ALA A 64 -9.98 -2.27 10.58
C ALA A 64 -8.64 -1.70 11.05
N VAL A 65 -8.00 -2.38 11.99
CA VAL A 65 -6.66 -1.99 12.48
C VAL A 65 -5.69 -3.13 12.25
N PHE A 66 -4.56 -2.81 11.63
CA PHE A 66 -3.39 -3.69 11.56
C PHE A 66 -2.39 -3.27 12.61
N TYR A 67 -2.06 -4.16 13.54
CA TYR A 67 -0.85 -4.06 14.35
C TYR A 67 0.27 -4.79 13.65
N PHE A 68 1.37 -4.10 13.38
CA PHE A 68 2.62 -4.72 12.97
C PHE A 68 3.59 -4.69 14.14
N TYR A 69 4.24 -5.81 14.42
CA TYR A 69 5.27 -5.84 15.44
C TYR A 69 6.38 -6.83 15.12
N ARG A 70 7.59 -6.50 15.57
CA ARG A 70 8.80 -7.31 15.42
C ARG A 70 9.41 -7.53 16.79
N THR A 71 9.42 -8.79 17.22
CA THR A 71 10.03 -9.19 18.49
C THR A 71 11.55 -9.05 18.44
N HIS A 72 12.18 -8.83 19.59
CA HIS A 72 13.62 -8.72 19.70
C HIS A 72 14.38 -9.97 19.21
N SER A 73 15.43 -9.76 18.40
CA SER A 73 16.48 -10.76 18.15
C SER A 73 17.84 -10.10 17.91
N GLN A 74 18.94 -10.84 18.10
CA GLN A 74 20.29 -10.33 17.80
C GLN A 74 20.46 -10.00 16.31
N TRP A 75 19.91 -10.85 15.42
CA TRP A 75 19.90 -10.61 13.97
C TRP A 75 19.26 -9.26 13.63
N ALA A 76 18.07 -8.99 14.17
CA ALA A 76 17.38 -7.73 13.95
C ALA A 76 18.09 -6.53 14.63
N ALA A 77 18.74 -6.74 15.78
CA ALA A 77 19.48 -5.70 16.48
C ALA A 77 20.72 -5.22 15.72
N ASP A 78 21.40 -6.14 15.02
CA ASP A 78 22.62 -5.85 14.24
C ASP A 78 22.34 -5.38 12.81
N GLU A 79 21.06 -5.18 12.47
CA GLU A 79 20.64 -4.77 11.16
C GLU A 79 20.92 -3.28 10.89
N ILE A 80 21.62 -3.01 9.80
CA ILE A 80 21.95 -1.65 9.33
C ILE A 80 20.79 -1.03 8.57
N GLU A 81 20.02 -1.84 7.83
CA GLU A 81 18.84 -1.40 7.10
C GLU A 81 17.60 -2.21 7.46
N ALA A 82 16.59 -1.57 8.06
CA ALA A 82 15.36 -2.22 8.47
C ALA A 82 14.46 -2.55 7.26
N PRO A 83 13.79 -3.71 7.24
CA PRO A 83 12.83 -4.11 6.21
C PRO A 83 11.70 -3.09 6.07
N SER A 84 11.30 -2.84 4.83
CA SER A 84 10.23 -1.91 4.46
C SER A 84 8.89 -2.64 4.36
N VAL A 85 7.86 -2.08 4.99
CA VAL A 85 6.50 -2.58 4.94
C VAL A 85 5.68 -1.78 3.92
N TYR A 86 5.03 -2.51 3.02
CA TYR A 86 4.13 -2.00 2.01
C TYR A 86 2.73 -2.54 2.20
N ILE A 87 1.74 -1.68 1.98
CA ILE A 87 0.34 -2.09 1.82
C ILE A 87 -0.15 -1.54 0.49
N ASP A 88 -0.74 -2.40 -0.34
CA ASP A 88 -1.22 -2.07 -1.68
C ASP A 88 -0.16 -1.30 -2.50
N ASP A 89 1.07 -1.83 -2.50
CA ASP A 89 2.27 -1.26 -3.13
C ASP A 89 2.72 0.15 -2.67
N HIS A 90 2.15 0.67 -1.58
CA HIS A 90 2.57 1.92 -0.94
C HIS A 90 3.48 1.67 0.26
N HIS A 91 4.62 2.38 0.32
CA HIS A 91 5.56 2.32 1.46
C HIS A 91 5.02 3.11 2.65
N TYR A 92 5.01 2.51 3.84
CA TYR A 92 4.59 3.21 5.06
C TYR A 92 5.74 3.36 6.06
N PHE A 93 6.40 2.27 6.43
CA PHE A 93 7.42 2.30 7.48
C PHE A 93 8.47 1.20 7.30
N ASN A 94 9.58 1.36 8.02
CA ASN A 94 10.63 0.35 8.13
C ASN A 94 10.58 -0.29 9.51
N ILE A 95 10.35 -1.60 9.58
CA ILE A 95 10.10 -2.32 10.83
C ILE A 95 11.41 -2.70 11.53
N ARG A 96 11.84 -1.79 12.43
CA ARG A 96 13.05 -1.95 13.24
C ARG A 96 12.88 -3.06 14.29
N ASN A 97 14.00 -3.54 14.83
CA ASN A 97 14.02 -4.51 15.94
C ASN A 97 13.22 -4.02 17.14
N ASP A 98 12.57 -4.95 17.82
CA ASP A 98 11.88 -4.74 19.10
C ASP A 98 10.84 -3.60 19.07
N SER A 99 10.05 -3.58 17.99
CA SER A 99 9.16 -2.46 17.70
C SER A 99 7.74 -2.88 17.33
N PHE A 100 6.79 -1.98 17.56
CA PHE A 100 5.43 -2.11 17.04
C PHE A 100 4.92 -0.79 16.45
N THR A 101 3.94 -0.91 15.57
CA THR A 101 3.12 0.18 15.08
C THR A 101 1.73 -0.34 14.73
N TRP A 102 0.83 0.57 14.40
CA TRP A 102 -0.48 0.25 13.87
C TRP A 102 -0.80 1.11 12.63
N LEU A 103 -1.73 0.62 11.82
CA LEU A 103 -2.36 1.36 10.73
C LEU A 103 -3.86 1.08 10.77
N GLU A 104 -4.68 2.12 10.68
CA GLU A 104 -6.10 1.96 10.38
C GLU A 104 -6.27 1.82 8.87
N VAL A 105 -6.98 0.78 8.45
CA VAL A 105 -7.07 0.34 7.05
C VAL A 105 -8.54 0.16 6.66
N ALA A 106 -8.90 0.54 5.44
CA ALA A 106 -10.24 0.26 4.92
C ALA A 106 -10.52 -1.26 4.85
N PRO A 107 -11.77 -1.72 4.90
CA PRO A 107 -12.10 -3.12 4.66
C PRO A 107 -11.93 -3.49 3.18
N GLY A 108 -11.60 -4.76 2.88
CA GLY A 108 -11.34 -5.23 1.52
C GLY A 108 -10.16 -6.18 1.43
N GLU A 109 -9.76 -6.56 0.22
CA GLU A 109 -8.52 -7.33 0.01
C GLU A 109 -7.32 -6.38 0.12
N ARG A 110 -6.37 -6.70 1.00
CA ARG A 110 -5.17 -5.88 1.20
C ARG A 110 -3.92 -6.67 0.94
N HIS A 111 -3.09 -6.15 0.03
CA HIS A 111 -1.81 -6.75 -0.30
C HIS A 111 -0.76 -6.20 0.64
N ILE A 112 -0.08 -7.09 1.35
CA ILE A 112 0.95 -6.76 2.33
C ILE A 112 2.26 -7.36 1.84
N ALA A 113 3.28 -6.52 1.69
CA ALA A 113 4.60 -6.96 1.30
C ALA A 113 5.66 -6.40 2.23
N ILE A 114 6.66 -7.22 2.56
CA ILE A 114 7.87 -6.79 3.27
C ILE A 114 9.06 -6.98 2.35
N ARG A 115 9.81 -5.90 2.13
CA ARG A 115 10.96 -5.87 1.23
C ARG A 115 12.22 -5.50 2.01
N ARG A 116 13.33 -6.17 1.72
CA ARG A 116 14.63 -5.84 2.29
C ARG A 116 15.34 -4.84 1.38
N PRO A 117 15.59 -3.61 1.85
CA PRO A 117 16.36 -2.65 1.08
C PRO A 117 17.83 -3.04 0.98
N LEU A 118 18.46 -2.62 -0.13
CA LEU A 118 19.90 -2.59 -0.31
C LEU A 118 20.29 -1.17 -0.72
N LEU A 119 20.88 -0.42 0.21
CA LEU A 119 21.13 1.03 0.09
C LEU A 119 19.84 1.82 -0.23
N GLY A 120 18.73 1.41 0.39
CA GLY A 120 17.40 1.98 0.20
C GLY A 120 16.73 1.67 -1.15
N LEU A 121 17.36 0.92 -2.05
CA LEU A 121 16.69 0.40 -3.26
C LEU A 121 16.09 -0.97 -2.96
N GLU A 122 14.87 -1.22 -3.47
CA GLU A 122 14.13 -2.44 -3.13
C GLU A 122 13.57 -3.18 -4.33
N GLY A 123 13.25 -2.49 -5.42
CA GLY A 123 12.67 -3.15 -6.60
C GLY A 123 12.17 -2.21 -7.68
N LEU A 124 11.73 -2.81 -8.79
CA LEU A 124 11.12 -2.17 -9.95
C LEU A 124 9.99 -3.07 -10.47
N ASN A 125 8.75 -2.57 -10.54
CA ASN A 125 7.58 -3.35 -10.97
C ASN A 125 7.46 -4.69 -10.22
N SER A 126 7.28 -5.79 -10.94
CA SER A 126 7.20 -7.13 -10.34
C SER A 126 8.53 -7.66 -9.79
N PHE A 127 9.65 -6.94 -9.97
CA PHE A 127 10.96 -7.36 -9.47
C PHE A 127 11.25 -6.74 -8.11
N SER A 128 11.44 -7.57 -7.09
CA SER A 128 11.98 -7.18 -5.79
C SER A 128 13.40 -7.73 -5.63
N LEU A 129 14.33 -6.91 -5.14
CA LEU A 129 15.71 -7.33 -4.85
C LEU A 129 15.74 -8.42 -3.78
N SER A 130 14.90 -8.27 -2.75
CA SER A 130 14.69 -9.26 -1.72
C SER A 130 13.31 -9.06 -1.10
N LEU A 131 12.41 -10.01 -1.39
CA LEU A 131 11.06 -10.08 -0.85
C LEU A 131 11.06 -11.03 0.34
N ILE A 132 10.68 -10.51 1.51
CA ILE A 132 10.63 -11.25 2.78
C ILE A 132 9.25 -11.87 2.96
N ALA A 133 8.21 -11.09 2.69
CA ALA A 133 6.83 -11.53 2.78
C ALA A 133 6.00 -10.91 1.66
N ASP A 134 5.01 -11.66 1.20
CA ASP A 134 4.04 -11.27 0.19
C ASP A 134 2.75 -12.04 0.48
N ALA A 135 1.69 -11.32 0.87
CA ALA A 135 0.43 -11.93 1.20
C ALA A 135 -0.74 -10.99 0.91
N THR A 136 -1.86 -11.57 0.50
CA THR A 136 -3.14 -10.87 0.48
C THR A 136 -3.95 -11.30 1.69
N LEU A 137 -4.50 -10.33 2.41
CA LEU A 137 -5.40 -10.56 3.54
C LEU A 137 -6.76 -9.93 3.25
N LYS A 138 -7.82 -10.72 3.39
CA LYS A 138 -9.18 -10.21 3.39
C LYS A 138 -9.50 -9.54 4.72
N VAL A 139 -9.66 -8.22 4.68
CA VAL A 139 -9.90 -7.36 5.83
C VAL A 139 -11.38 -7.12 6.01
N GLU A 140 -11.90 -7.53 7.17
CA GLU A 140 -13.26 -7.26 7.59
C GLU A 140 -13.35 -6.03 8.51
N PRO A 141 -14.45 -5.25 8.44
CA PRO A 141 -14.67 -4.07 9.27
C PRO A 141 -14.77 -4.44 10.76
N GLY A 142 -14.31 -3.55 11.62
CA GLY A 142 -14.31 -3.66 13.08
C GLY A 142 -13.29 -4.64 13.65
N ARG A 143 -12.45 -5.28 12.82
CA ARG A 143 -11.45 -6.26 13.26
C ARG A 143 -10.08 -5.64 13.51
N VAL A 144 -9.35 -6.24 14.44
CA VAL A 144 -7.95 -5.91 14.74
C VAL A 144 -7.09 -7.13 14.42
N TYR A 145 -6.10 -6.95 13.56
CA TYR A 145 -5.19 -8.00 13.09
C TYR A 145 -3.80 -7.77 13.67
N TYR A 146 -3.14 -8.84 14.13
CA TYR A 146 -1.79 -8.78 14.70
C TYR A 146 -0.81 -9.49 13.78
N LEU A 147 -0.07 -8.70 13.01
CA LEU A 147 0.94 -9.14 12.05
C LEU A 147 2.30 -9.18 12.76
N ARG A 148 2.72 -10.40 13.09
CA ARG A 148 3.99 -10.71 13.75
C ARG A 148 5.07 -10.89 12.71
N TYR A 149 6.15 -10.11 12.83
CA TYR A 149 7.33 -10.25 12.00
C TYR A 149 8.52 -10.82 12.81
N ASN A 150 9.04 -11.98 12.41
CA ASN A 150 10.23 -12.59 13.01
C ASN A 150 10.89 -13.57 12.02
N GLU A 151 12.17 -13.35 11.72
CA GLU A 151 12.94 -14.15 10.74
C GLU A 151 13.61 -15.40 11.36
N LEU A 152 13.57 -15.57 12.68
CA LEU A 152 14.29 -16.63 13.39
C LEU A 152 13.39 -17.63 14.10
N GLN A 153 12.17 -17.21 14.49
CA GLN A 153 11.27 -17.98 15.32
C GLN A 153 9.84 -17.83 14.82
N GLU A 154 9.24 -18.95 14.45
CA GLU A 154 7.81 -19.07 14.21
C GLU A 154 7.02 -19.00 15.53
N PRO A 155 5.75 -18.56 15.51
CA PRO A 155 4.87 -18.60 16.66
C PRO A 155 4.55 -20.05 17.05
N GLU A 156 4.24 -20.26 18.32
CA GLU A 156 3.91 -21.61 18.84
C GLU A 156 2.59 -22.16 18.27
N SER A 157 1.74 -21.30 17.71
CA SER A 157 0.45 -21.67 17.13
C SER A 157 0.10 -20.81 15.91
N ASN A 158 -0.42 -21.45 14.88
CA ASN A 158 -0.96 -20.80 13.69
C ASN A 158 -2.31 -20.12 13.97
N HIS A 159 -2.66 -19.10 13.18
CA HIS A 159 -3.99 -18.50 13.22
C HIS A 159 -5.06 -19.51 12.78
N PRO A 160 -6.11 -19.76 13.59
CA PRO A 160 -7.06 -20.85 13.34
C PRO A 160 -7.95 -20.61 12.12
N GLU A 161 -8.16 -19.35 11.73
CA GLU A 161 -9.02 -18.98 10.60
C GLU A 161 -8.28 -18.96 9.25
N LEU A 162 -6.95 -19.05 9.24
CA LEU A 162 -6.18 -19.05 8.01
C LEU A 162 -6.12 -20.46 7.40
N ALA A 163 -6.30 -20.52 6.08
CA ALA A 163 -6.07 -21.74 5.31
C ALA A 163 -4.64 -22.26 5.50
N GLU A 164 -4.43 -23.57 5.31
CA GLU A 164 -3.15 -24.22 5.57
C GLU A 164 -2.02 -23.70 4.68
N ASP A 165 -2.35 -23.29 3.46
CA ASP A 165 -1.47 -22.75 2.43
C ASP A 165 -1.41 -21.21 2.42
N HIS A 166 -2.10 -20.53 3.35
CA HIS A 166 -2.13 -19.08 3.38
C HIS A 166 -0.74 -18.51 3.73
N PRO A 167 -0.20 -17.53 2.96
CA PRO A 167 1.16 -17.01 3.21
C PRO A 167 1.36 -16.47 4.64
N LEU A 168 0.38 -15.76 5.21
CA LEU A 168 0.45 -15.29 6.62
C LEU A 168 0.38 -16.40 7.70
N ARG A 169 0.38 -17.67 7.33
CA ARG A 169 0.44 -18.79 8.29
C ARG A 169 1.89 -19.25 8.53
N SER A 170 2.80 -19.03 7.58
CA SER A 170 4.18 -19.52 7.62
C SER A 170 5.17 -18.49 7.06
N GLY A 171 6.45 -18.62 7.37
CA GLY A 171 7.46 -17.64 6.95
C GLY A 171 7.61 -16.48 7.93
N ASP A 172 8.24 -15.40 7.51
CA ASP A 172 8.72 -14.39 8.46
C ASP A 172 7.62 -13.42 8.93
N LEU A 173 6.57 -13.20 8.13
CA LEU A 173 5.39 -12.39 8.50
C LEU A 173 4.19 -13.31 8.70
N GLN A 174 3.66 -13.35 9.91
CA GLN A 174 2.57 -14.25 10.29
C GLN A 174 1.44 -13.49 10.99
N LEU A 175 0.20 -13.79 10.61
CA LEU A 175 -0.96 -13.32 11.37
C LEU A 175 -1.10 -14.19 12.61
N VAL A 176 -1.23 -13.56 13.78
CA VAL A 176 -1.44 -14.26 15.05
C VAL A 176 -2.73 -13.80 15.70
N THR A 177 -3.26 -14.63 16.61
CA THR A 177 -4.43 -14.24 17.39
C THR A 177 -4.07 -13.16 18.40
N ARG A 178 -5.08 -12.42 18.86
CA ARG A 178 -4.92 -11.45 19.95
C ARG A 178 -4.28 -12.08 21.19
N ASP A 179 -4.78 -13.26 21.59
CA ASP A 179 -4.29 -13.93 22.80
C ASP A 179 -2.79 -14.29 22.70
N TYR A 180 -2.34 -14.68 21.50
CA TYR A 180 -0.92 -14.92 21.24
C TYR A 180 -0.13 -13.61 21.26
N ALA A 181 -0.58 -12.58 20.53
CA ALA A 181 0.10 -11.29 20.46
C ALA A 181 0.26 -10.63 21.84
N MET A 182 -0.70 -10.82 22.75
CA MET A 182 -0.68 -10.24 24.10
C MET A 182 0.21 -11.00 25.10
N GLN A 183 0.97 -12.01 24.67
CA GLN A 183 1.94 -12.67 25.53
C GLN A 183 3.13 -11.75 25.86
N ALA A 184 3.78 -12.02 27.00
CA ALA A 184 4.82 -11.14 27.55
C ALA A 184 6.07 -10.97 26.68
N LYS A 185 6.31 -11.86 25.71
CA LYS A 185 7.47 -11.82 24.80
C LYS A 185 7.10 -11.41 23.36
N GLU A 186 5.84 -11.06 23.13
CA GLU A 186 5.30 -10.70 21.82
C GLU A 186 5.13 -9.17 21.75
N ILE A 187 3.98 -8.66 21.29
CA ILE A 187 3.81 -7.21 21.10
C ILE A 187 3.99 -6.43 22.40
N VAL A 188 3.63 -7.03 23.54
CA VAL A 188 3.69 -6.37 24.86
C VAL A 188 5.12 -6.02 25.28
N SER A 189 6.14 -6.76 24.80
CA SER A 189 7.55 -6.44 25.08
C SER A 189 8.14 -5.38 24.15
N THR A 190 7.44 -5.01 23.08
CA THR A 190 7.98 -4.11 22.06
C THR A 190 7.71 -2.64 22.36
N ARG A 191 8.43 -1.76 21.65
CA ARG A 191 8.32 -0.30 21.79
C ARG A 191 7.74 0.36 20.54
N PHE A 192 7.07 1.48 20.72
CA PHE A 192 6.41 2.19 19.64
C PHE A 192 7.44 2.68 18.60
N LEU A 193 7.20 2.38 17.33
CA LEU A 193 8.03 2.78 16.20
C LEU A 193 7.86 4.27 15.93
N ASN A 194 8.58 5.09 16.68
CA ASN A 194 8.55 6.55 16.53
C ASN A 194 9.13 6.97 15.16
N SER A 195 8.59 8.06 14.62
CA SER A 195 9.14 8.77 13.45
C SER A 195 10.10 9.86 13.91
N ASP A 196 11.27 9.97 13.29
CA ASP A 196 12.25 11.03 13.58
C ASP A 196 13.10 11.36 12.34
N LEU A 197 14.06 12.29 12.48
CA LEU A 197 14.89 12.75 11.36
C LEU A 197 15.83 11.67 10.78
N LEU A 198 16.21 10.67 11.58
CA LEU A 198 17.11 9.61 11.16
C LEU A 198 16.35 8.39 10.64
N ALA A 199 15.11 8.18 11.10
CA ALA A 199 14.24 7.08 10.69
C ALA A 199 12.80 7.58 10.45
N PRO A 200 12.56 8.42 9.42
CA PRO A 200 11.23 8.91 9.12
C PRO A 200 10.32 7.77 8.65
N ASN A 201 9.12 7.70 9.21
CA ASN A 201 8.09 6.73 8.87
C ASN A 201 6.68 7.32 8.95
N HIS A 202 5.72 6.62 8.34
CA HIS A 202 4.28 6.89 8.39
C HIS A 202 3.57 5.79 9.18
N ALA A 203 3.93 5.66 10.46
CA ALA A 203 3.35 4.72 11.39
C ALA A 203 2.24 5.39 12.24
N ALA A 204 1.35 4.60 12.83
CA ALA A 204 0.25 5.06 13.70
C ALA A 204 -0.66 6.10 13.05
N THR A 205 -1.11 5.79 11.85
CA THR A 205 -1.99 6.66 11.07
C THR A 205 -3.10 5.86 10.42
N SER A 206 -4.16 6.56 10.04
CA SER A 206 -5.15 6.04 9.11
C SER A 206 -4.60 6.11 7.69
N ILE A 207 -4.81 5.03 6.94
CA ILE A 207 -4.47 4.91 5.51
C ILE A 207 -5.70 4.56 4.66
N VAL A 208 -6.89 4.70 5.25
CA VAL A 208 -8.20 4.38 4.67
C VAL A 208 -8.40 5.08 3.34
N GLU A 209 -8.15 6.38 3.26
CA GLU A 209 -8.32 7.15 2.01
C GLU A 209 -7.39 6.64 0.91
N VAL A 210 -6.11 6.40 1.24
CA VAL A 210 -5.12 5.84 0.29
C VAL A 210 -5.55 4.45 -0.19
N ASN A 211 -6.12 3.64 0.69
CA ASN A 211 -6.62 2.33 0.30
C ASN A 211 -7.85 2.40 -0.61
N GLU A 212 -8.80 3.29 -0.32
CA GLU A 212 -9.99 3.50 -1.14
C GLU A 212 -9.61 3.98 -2.55
N ASP A 213 -8.64 4.88 -2.66
CA ASP A 213 -8.12 5.36 -3.94
C ASP A 213 -7.43 4.23 -4.71
N ALA A 214 -6.62 3.43 -4.02
CA ALA A 214 -5.97 2.26 -4.61
C ALA A 214 -6.99 1.18 -5.04
N ASP A 215 -8.07 0.97 -4.27
CA ASP A 215 -9.17 0.07 -4.62
C ASP A 215 -9.89 0.56 -5.88
N TYR A 216 -10.18 1.86 -5.98
CA TYR A 216 -10.77 2.47 -7.16
C TYR A 216 -9.90 2.29 -8.41
N GLU A 217 -8.60 2.60 -8.33
CA GLU A 217 -7.67 2.45 -9.46
C GLU A 217 -7.57 0.99 -9.92
N ARG A 218 -7.48 0.03 -8.99
CA ARG A 218 -7.46 -1.40 -9.33
C ARG A 218 -8.74 -1.84 -10.00
N ASN A 219 -9.89 -1.45 -9.46
CA ASN A 219 -11.19 -1.82 -10.01
C ASN A 219 -11.42 -1.20 -11.40
N LEU A 220 -10.95 0.03 -11.62
CA LEU A 220 -10.99 0.69 -12.92
C LEU A 220 -10.20 -0.12 -13.97
N VAL A 221 -8.95 -0.49 -13.65
CA VAL A 221 -8.11 -1.29 -14.57
C VAL A 221 -8.73 -2.65 -14.87
N LEU A 222 -9.30 -3.33 -13.87
CA LEU A 222 -9.98 -4.61 -14.06
C LEU A 222 -11.21 -4.46 -14.97
N LEU A 223 -12.04 -3.44 -14.74
CA LEU A 223 -13.23 -3.18 -15.56
C LEU A 223 -12.87 -2.78 -16.99
N GLU A 224 -11.78 -2.05 -17.22
CA GLU A 224 -11.28 -1.72 -18.56
C GLU A 224 -10.85 -2.99 -19.33
N GLN A 225 -10.21 -3.94 -18.64
CA GLN A 225 -9.84 -5.23 -19.22
C GLN A 225 -11.08 -6.09 -19.52
N GLU A 226 -12.05 -6.15 -18.58
CA GLU A 226 -13.34 -6.82 -18.80
C GLU A 226 -14.09 -6.23 -20.00
N ARG A 227 -14.10 -4.90 -20.12
CA ARG A 227 -14.69 -4.16 -21.22
C ARG A 227 -14.05 -4.53 -22.56
N ALA A 228 -12.72 -4.57 -22.63
CA ALA A 228 -12.00 -4.97 -23.83
C ALA A 228 -12.38 -6.41 -24.25
N ALA A 229 -12.40 -7.34 -23.30
CA ALA A 229 -12.81 -8.72 -23.54
C ALA A 229 -14.30 -8.86 -23.93
N GLU A 230 -15.19 -8.03 -23.36
CA GLU A 230 -16.60 -7.96 -23.77
C GLU A 230 -16.75 -7.50 -25.23
N ILE A 231 -16.01 -6.45 -25.63
CA ILE A 231 -16.00 -5.96 -27.01
C ILE A 231 -15.52 -7.03 -27.98
N GLU A 232 -14.44 -7.76 -27.64
CA GLU A 232 -13.95 -8.86 -28.47
C GLU A 232 -15.01 -9.96 -28.63
N ARG A 233 -15.68 -10.37 -27.55
CA ARG A 233 -16.80 -11.33 -27.61
C ARG A 233 -17.96 -10.83 -28.48
N LEU A 234 -18.28 -9.53 -28.43
CA LEU A 234 -19.33 -8.96 -29.28
C LEU A 234 -18.94 -8.92 -30.75
N ARG A 235 -17.66 -8.69 -31.08
CA ARG A 235 -17.14 -8.80 -32.45
C ARG A 235 -17.31 -10.22 -32.99
N GLU A 236 -16.94 -11.23 -32.20
CA GLU A 236 -17.13 -12.64 -32.58
C GLU A 236 -18.59 -13.01 -32.80
N GLN A 237 -19.50 -12.41 -32.04
CA GLN A 237 -20.95 -12.61 -32.16
C GLN A 237 -21.60 -11.80 -33.28
N GLY A 238 -20.85 -10.98 -34.02
CA GLY A 238 -21.38 -10.06 -35.04
C GLY A 238 -22.26 -8.95 -34.45
N LYS A 239 -22.12 -8.66 -33.16
CA LYS A 239 -22.82 -7.59 -32.43
C LYS A 239 -21.94 -6.35 -32.24
N TYR A 240 -21.02 -6.13 -33.18
CA TYR A 240 -20.13 -5.00 -33.18
C TYR A 240 -20.05 -4.49 -34.62
N ASP A 241 -20.39 -3.22 -34.81
CA ASP A 241 -20.29 -2.57 -36.11
C ASP A 241 -18.84 -2.12 -36.32
N GLU A 242 -18.21 -2.63 -37.38
CA GLU A 242 -16.86 -2.24 -37.76
C GLU A 242 -16.81 -0.80 -38.27
N THR A 243 -15.71 -0.12 -37.98
CA THR A 243 -15.50 1.28 -38.37
C THR A 243 -15.38 1.41 -39.89
N PRO A 244 -16.25 2.18 -40.58
CA PRO A 244 -16.13 2.40 -42.02
C PRO A 244 -14.87 3.22 -42.35
N TRP A 245 -14.18 2.90 -43.46
CA TRP A 245 -12.94 3.57 -43.87
C TRP A 245 -13.07 5.10 -44.06
N TYR A 246 -14.27 5.59 -44.37
CA TYR A 246 -14.56 7.01 -44.58
C TYR A 246 -14.99 7.74 -43.28
N TRP A 247 -15.21 7.00 -42.19
CA TRP A 247 -15.63 7.56 -40.90
C TRP A 247 -14.91 6.83 -39.74
N PRO A 248 -13.63 7.18 -39.46
CA PRO A 248 -12.79 6.47 -38.50
C PRO A 248 -13.24 6.61 -37.03
N PHE A 249 -14.26 7.42 -36.78
CA PHE A 249 -14.89 7.60 -35.46
C PHE A 249 -16.22 6.85 -35.35
N GLY A 250 -16.59 6.05 -36.36
CA GLY A 250 -17.79 5.22 -36.35
C GLY A 250 -17.53 3.79 -35.92
N GLY A 251 -18.62 3.02 -35.83
CA GLY A 251 -18.58 1.66 -35.32
C GLY A 251 -18.62 1.60 -33.79
N GLY A 252 -18.86 0.41 -33.27
CA GLY A 252 -19.06 0.20 -31.84
C GLY A 252 -19.99 -0.98 -31.56
N PRO A 253 -20.15 -1.34 -30.28
CA PRO A 253 -21.05 -2.41 -29.88
C PRO A 253 -22.50 -2.05 -30.23
N THR A 254 -23.25 -2.99 -30.80
CA THR A 254 -24.67 -2.79 -31.17
C THR A 254 -25.63 -3.02 -29.99
N VAL A 255 -25.08 -3.47 -28.86
CA VAL A 255 -25.77 -3.67 -27.58
C VAL A 255 -25.04 -2.89 -26.48
N PRO A 256 -25.74 -2.42 -25.43
CA PRO A 256 -25.09 -1.82 -24.28
C PRO A 256 -24.11 -2.80 -23.63
N LEU A 257 -22.93 -2.30 -23.23
CA LEU A 257 -21.93 -3.11 -22.53
C LEU A 257 -22.29 -3.21 -21.04
N GLU A 258 -22.20 -4.41 -20.48
CA GLU A 258 -22.35 -4.58 -19.03
C GLU A 258 -21.21 -3.89 -18.28
N SER A 259 -19.99 -3.94 -18.83
CA SER A 259 -18.82 -3.25 -18.29
C SER A 259 -19.00 -1.73 -18.20
N ASP A 260 -19.66 -1.10 -19.18
CA ASP A 260 -19.90 0.35 -19.17
C ASP A 260 -20.83 0.75 -18.02
N ARG A 261 -21.84 -0.07 -17.74
CA ARG A 261 -22.74 0.17 -16.61
C ARG A 261 -22.01 0.05 -15.27
N ARG A 262 -21.10 -0.92 -15.15
CA ARG A 262 -20.27 -1.10 -13.94
C ARG A 262 -19.26 0.03 -13.77
N LEU A 263 -18.64 0.51 -14.84
CA LEU A 263 -17.74 1.68 -14.80
C LEU A 263 -18.48 2.92 -14.30
N GLN A 264 -19.68 3.19 -14.81
CA GLN A 264 -20.50 4.31 -14.32
C GLN A 264 -20.95 4.15 -12.87
N GLU A 265 -21.09 2.92 -12.38
CA GLU A 265 -21.37 2.65 -10.97
C GLU A 265 -20.15 2.95 -10.10
N LEU A 266 -18.98 2.43 -10.49
CA LEU A 266 -17.71 2.70 -9.82
C LEU A 266 -17.39 4.21 -9.75
N GLU A 267 -17.54 4.93 -10.86
CA GLU A 267 -17.33 6.39 -10.90
C GLU A 267 -18.28 7.14 -9.96
N ARG A 268 -19.55 6.70 -9.85
CA ARG A 268 -20.54 7.31 -8.96
C ARG A 268 -20.23 7.03 -7.49
N GLU A 269 -19.81 5.82 -7.17
CA GLU A 269 -19.40 5.43 -5.81
C GLU A 269 -18.18 6.24 -5.37
N TYR A 270 -17.16 6.33 -6.23
CA TYR A 270 -15.95 7.10 -5.95
C TYR A 270 -16.24 8.60 -5.81
N ALA A 271 -17.07 9.18 -6.68
CA ALA A 271 -17.49 10.58 -6.56
C ALA A 271 -18.29 10.85 -5.26
N ALA A 272 -19.04 9.87 -4.75
CA ALA A 272 -19.73 10.00 -3.47
C ALA A 272 -18.76 9.99 -2.29
N LEU A 273 -17.69 9.18 -2.35
CA LEU A 273 -16.61 9.17 -1.36
C LEU A 273 -15.86 10.53 -1.35
N GLU A 274 -15.49 11.06 -2.51
CA GLU A 274 -14.87 12.39 -2.61
C GLU A 274 -15.74 13.48 -1.98
N GLN A 275 -17.05 13.48 -2.27
CA GLN A 275 -17.98 14.44 -1.65
C GLN A 275 -18.13 14.26 -0.14
N GLU A 276 -17.98 13.05 0.39
CA GLU A 276 -17.97 12.82 1.83
C GLU A 276 -16.69 13.35 2.48
N ARG A 277 -15.54 13.15 1.85
CA ARG A 277 -14.25 13.69 2.28
C ARG A 277 -14.26 15.22 2.29
N GLU A 278 -14.73 15.85 1.21
CA GLU A 278 -14.87 17.32 1.13
C GLU A 278 -15.76 17.86 2.27
N ARG A 279 -16.90 17.22 2.54
CA ARG A 279 -17.78 17.61 3.65
C ARG A 279 -17.11 17.46 5.03
N ARG A 280 -16.30 16.42 5.21
CA ARG A 280 -15.53 16.22 6.45
C ARG A 280 -14.47 17.31 6.62
N GLU A 281 -13.69 17.59 5.59
CA GLU A 281 -12.68 18.65 5.59
C GLU A 281 -13.30 20.04 5.83
N GLU A 282 -14.46 20.33 5.23
CA GLU A 282 -15.21 21.57 5.47
C GLU A 282 -15.71 21.66 6.93
N ALA A 283 -16.16 20.56 7.53
CA ALA A 283 -16.60 20.54 8.92
C ALA A 283 -15.43 20.74 9.90
N GLU A 284 -14.27 20.15 9.61
CA GLU A 284 -13.05 20.29 10.40
C GLU A 284 -12.43 21.69 10.26
N SER A 285 -12.40 22.23 9.05
CA SER A 285 -11.88 23.59 8.76
C SER A 285 -12.84 24.71 9.18
N GLY A 286 -14.15 24.46 9.17
CA GLY A 286 -15.19 25.38 9.61
C GLY A 286 -15.19 25.67 11.12
N GLY A 287 -14.46 24.90 11.92
CA GLY A 287 -14.28 25.10 13.36
C GLY A 287 -13.14 26.04 13.77
N GLY A 288 -12.32 26.50 12.82
CA GLY A 288 -11.02 27.12 13.09
C GLY A 288 -10.84 28.56 12.57
N TRP A 289 -11.77 29.47 12.86
CA TRP A 289 -11.51 30.92 12.76
C TRP A 289 -11.49 31.54 14.17
N TRP A 290 -10.36 31.40 14.87
CA TRP A 290 -10.03 32.24 16.01
C TRP A 290 -8.82 33.11 15.68
N ILE A 291 -9.07 34.41 15.66
CA ILE A 291 -8.06 35.46 15.65
C ILE A 291 -7.42 35.49 17.05
N PHE A 292 -6.12 35.17 17.15
CA PHE A 292 -5.21 35.73 18.15
C PHE A 292 -3.85 35.94 17.49
#